data_AF-A0A1B1SK82-F1
#
_entry.id   AF-A0A1B1SK82-F1
#
_cell.length_a   1.000
_cell.length_b   1.000
_cell.length_c   1.000
_cell.angle_alpha   90.00
_cell.angle_beta   90.00
_cell.angle_gamma   90.00
#
_symmetry.space_group_name_H-M   'P 1'
#
loop_
_entity.id
_entity.type
_entity.pdbx_description
1 polymer ?
#
loop_
_entity_poly.entity_id
_entity_poly.type
_entity_poly.pdbx_seq_one_letter_code
_entity_poly.pdbx_strand_id
1 'polypeptide(L)'
;ELYEFHFSDLEETEFNLVKGGMRIFFELGVVDKFKVPPETLVRWMITVSKGYRTITYHNWRHGFNVGQTMFSLLMTGKLKKYFTDLDAFAMVAAAFCHDIDHRGTNNLYQMKSAAPLARLHGTSIMERHHLDYSKTLLTDESLNIFQNLNRRQYETVLHLMEVAIIATDLALYFKKRAMFVKIVDHCETLASEAEAIKYITCDPTKKEI
;
A
#
# COMPACT_ATOMS: atom_id res chain seq x y z
N GLU A 1 -3.55 -16.20 -11.83
CA GLU A 1 -4.21 -16.46 -10.53
C GLU A 1 -4.14 -15.27 -9.57
N LEU A 2 -4.07 -14.01 -10.06
CA LEU A 2 -3.89 -12.84 -9.19
C LEU A 2 -5.06 -12.58 -8.22
N TYR A 3 -6.23 -13.13 -8.50
CA TYR A 3 -7.41 -13.01 -7.63
C TYR A 3 -7.41 -14.01 -6.46
N GLU A 4 -6.55 -15.03 -6.50
CA GLU A 4 -6.56 -16.12 -5.52
C GLU A 4 -5.65 -15.81 -4.33
N PHE A 5 -6.11 -16.13 -3.12
CA PHE A 5 -5.29 -15.97 -1.90
C PHE A 5 -4.15 -17.00 -1.81
N HIS A 6 -4.24 -18.11 -2.56
CA HIS A 6 -3.21 -19.14 -2.60
C HIS A 6 -2.19 -18.92 -3.73
N PHE A 7 -2.18 -17.73 -4.36
CA PHE A 7 -1.20 -17.37 -5.37
C PHE A 7 0.23 -17.58 -4.84
N SER A 8 1.11 -18.14 -5.67
CA SER A 8 2.53 -18.31 -5.38
C SER A 8 3.37 -17.72 -6.49
N ASP A 9 4.36 -16.90 -6.11
CA ASP A 9 5.29 -16.28 -7.06
C ASP A 9 6.55 -17.12 -7.34
N LEU A 10 6.72 -18.28 -6.70
CA LEU A 10 7.95 -19.07 -6.77
C LEU A 10 8.34 -19.49 -8.19
N GLU A 11 7.36 -19.82 -9.02
CA GLU A 11 7.57 -20.20 -10.42
C GLU A 11 7.60 -18.99 -11.37
N GLU A 12 7.36 -17.79 -10.85
CA GLU A 12 7.29 -16.57 -11.64
C GLU A 12 8.64 -15.86 -11.74
N THR A 13 8.90 -15.30 -12.92
CA THR A 13 10.05 -14.40 -13.12
C THR A 13 9.74 -13.00 -12.58
N GLU A 14 10.74 -12.23 -12.16
CA GLU A 14 10.52 -10.84 -11.71
C GLU A 14 9.84 -9.98 -12.78
N PHE A 15 10.13 -10.23 -14.05
CA PHE A 15 9.47 -9.56 -15.17
C PHE A 15 7.98 -9.92 -15.28
N ASN A 16 7.61 -11.18 -15.03
CA ASN A 16 6.20 -11.57 -14.96
C ASN A 16 5.49 -10.91 -13.78
N LEU A 17 6.15 -10.77 -12.62
CA LEU A 17 5.60 -10.04 -11.48
C LEU A 17 5.39 -8.56 -11.79
N VAL A 18 6.31 -7.91 -12.50
CA VAL A 18 6.10 -6.52 -13.00
C VAL A 18 4.86 -6.44 -13.90
N LYS A 19 4.68 -7.39 -14.83
CA LYS A 19 3.46 -7.46 -15.67
C LYS A 19 2.20 -7.71 -14.85
N GLY A 20 2.27 -8.59 -13.85
CA GLY A 20 1.18 -8.86 -12.92
C GLY A 20 0.80 -7.63 -12.12
N GLY A 21 1.78 -6.84 -11.68
CA GLY A 21 1.57 -5.61 -10.93
C GLY A 21 0.84 -4.58 -11.77
N MET A 22 1.26 -4.39 -13.03
CA MET A 22 0.52 -3.52 -13.96
C MET A 22 -0.91 -4.02 -14.19
N ARG A 23 -1.10 -5.34 -14.36
CA ARG A 23 -2.42 -5.95 -14.54
C ARG A 23 -3.35 -5.66 -13.36
N ILE A 24 -2.85 -5.67 -12.12
CA ILE A 24 -3.63 -5.33 -10.92
C ILE A 24 -4.26 -3.92 -11.05
N PHE A 25 -3.53 -2.91 -11.52
CA PHE A 25 -4.10 -1.56 -11.69
C PHE A 25 -5.14 -1.47 -12.80
N PHE A 26 -4.98 -2.24 -13.89
CA PHE A 26 -6.02 -2.35 -14.93
C PHE A 26 -7.28 -3.04 -14.41
N GLU A 27 -7.13 -4.16 -13.68
CA GLU A 27 -8.25 -4.91 -13.08
C GLU A 27 -8.97 -4.11 -11.99
N LEU A 28 -8.28 -3.22 -11.28
CA LEU A 28 -8.88 -2.25 -10.37
C LEU A 28 -9.77 -1.21 -11.08
N GLY A 29 -9.64 -1.06 -12.40
CA GLY A 29 -10.33 -0.04 -13.20
C GLY A 29 -9.80 1.39 -13.01
N VAL A 30 -8.71 1.57 -12.26
CA VAL A 30 -8.19 2.89 -11.87
C VAL A 30 -7.43 3.57 -13.00
N VAL A 31 -6.81 2.80 -13.90
CA VAL A 31 -6.09 3.32 -15.08
C VAL A 31 -7.02 4.14 -15.96
N ASP A 32 -8.15 3.56 -16.37
CA ASP A 32 -9.12 4.24 -17.23
C ASP A 32 -9.88 5.34 -16.49
N LYS A 33 -10.20 5.13 -15.21
CA LYS A 33 -10.97 6.08 -14.42
C LYS A 33 -10.19 7.36 -14.15
N PHE A 34 -8.94 7.24 -13.70
CA PHE A 34 -8.08 8.37 -13.33
C PHE A 34 -7.12 8.79 -14.46
N LYS A 35 -7.28 8.22 -15.65
CA LYS A 35 -6.51 8.57 -16.86
C LYS A 35 -5.01 8.42 -16.64
N VAL A 36 -4.59 7.34 -16.00
CA VAL A 36 -3.16 7.06 -15.78
C VAL A 36 -2.52 6.73 -17.13
N PRO A 37 -1.49 7.46 -17.59
CA PRO A 37 -0.80 7.12 -18.83
C PRO A 37 -0.17 5.72 -18.72
N PRO A 38 -0.42 4.79 -19.66
CA PRO A 38 0.12 3.43 -19.58
C PRO A 38 1.66 3.40 -19.50
N GLU A 39 2.33 4.30 -20.21
CA GLU A 39 3.79 4.43 -20.15
C GLU A 39 4.27 4.82 -18.74
N THR A 40 3.60 5.77 -18.08
CA THR A 40 3.92 6.15 -16.70
C THR A 40 3.72 5.00 -15.74
N LEU A 41 2.64 4.20 -15.90
CA LEU A 41 2.43 3.01 -15.07
C LEU A 41 3.55 1.98 -15.24
N VAL A 42 3.99 1.74 -16.49
CA VAL A 42 5.12 0.84 -16.80
C VAL A 42 6.40 1.35 -16.14
N ARG A 43 6.74 2.62 -16.33
CA ARG A 43 7.94 3.24 -15.77
C ARG A 43 7.93 3.20 -14.24
N TRP A 44 6.79 3.52 -13.63
CA TRP A 44 6.63 3.48 -12.18
C TRP A 44 6.80 2.05 -11.64
N MET A 45 6.11 1.06 -12.20
CA MET A 45 6.18 -0.33 -11.73
C MET A 45 7.61 -0.91 -11.83
N ILE A 46 8.31 -0.65 -12.94
CA ILE A 46 9.70 -1.07 -13.11
C ILE A 46 10.61 -0.34 -12.09
N THR A 47 10.39 0.95 -11.88
CA THR A 47 11.19 1.74 -10.92
C THR A 47 10.98 1.27 -9.49
N VAL A 48 9.73 1.00 -9.07
CA VAL A 48 9.43 0.42 -7.77
C VAL A 48 10.09 -0.94 -7.60
N SER A 49 9.95 -1.84 -8.59
CA SER A 49 10.60 -3.16 -8.58
C SER A 49 12.12 -3.07 -8.39
N LYS A 50 12.78 -2.16 -9.12
CA LYS A 50 14.23 -1.91 -9.01
C LYS A 50 14.63 -1.17 -7.72
N GLY A 51 13.71 -0.49 -7.06
CA GLY A 51 13.93 0.18 -5.78
C GLY A 51 14.03 -0.81 -4.61
N TYR A 52 13.51 -2.02 -4.75
CA TYR A 52 13.75 -3.09 -3.78
C TYR A 52 15.17 -3.64 -3.90
N ARG A 53 15.81 -3.88 -2.75
CA ARG A 53 17.18 -4.43 -2.71
C ARG A 53 17.19 -5.94 -2.90
N THR A 54 18.29 -6.44 -3.45
CA THR A 54 18.58 -7.89 -3.52
C THR A 54 18.99 -8.40 -2.14
N ILE A 55 18.00 -8.66 -1.29
CA ILE A 55 18.15 -9.27 0.04
C ILE A 55 17.24 -10.49 0.17
N THR A 56 17.43 -11.28 1.22
CA THR A 56 16.80 -12.60 1.36
C THR A 56 15.27 -12.57 1.40
N TYR A 57 14.66 -11.58 2.06
CA TYR A 57 13.20 -11.56 2.26
C TYR A 57 12.51 -10.26 1.79
N HIS A 58 12.83 -9.10 2.38
CA HIS A 58 12.21 -7.81 2.06
C HIS A 58 12.71 -7.27 0.70
N ASN A 59 12.44 -8.01 -0.36
CA ASN A 59 12.80 -7.75 -1.75
C ASN A 59 11.53 -7.58 -2.60
N TRP A 60 11.70 -7.46 -3.93
CA TRP A 60 10.58 -7.21 -4.84
C TRP A 60 9.47 -8.26 -4.76
N ARG A 61 9.80 -9.53 -4.52
CA ARG A 61 8.79 -10.61 -4.41
C ARG A 61 7.86 -10.40 -3.22
N HIS A 62 8.42 -9.99 -2.08
CA HIS A 62 7.63 -9.62 -0.90
C HIS A 62 6.72 -8.42 -1.21
N GLY A 63 7.27 -7.34 -1.76
CA GLY A 63 6.50 -6.16 -2.15
C GLY A 63 5.36 -6.50 -3.13
N PHE A 64 5.63 -7.37 -4.11
CA PHE A 64 4.62 -7.86 -5.04
C PHE A 64 3.51 -8.67 -4.35
N ASN A 65 3.87 -9.66 -3.53
CA ASN A 65 2.89 -10.51 -2.84
C ASN A 65 1.99 -9.70 -1.90
N VAL A 66 2.51 -8.66 -1.25
CA VAL A 66 1.69 -7.73 -0.44
C VAL A 66 0.75 -6.91 -1.32
N GLY A 67 1.22 -6.40 -2.46
CA GLY A 67 0.37 -5.73 -3.46
C GLY A 67 -0.74 -6.63 -4.02
N GLN A 68 -0.41 -7.89 -4.34
CA GLN A 68 -1.38 -8.90 -4.81
C GLN A 68 -2.37 -9.30 -3.71
N THR A 69 -1.93 -9.44 -2.47
CA THR A 69 -2.83 -9.74 -1.34
C THR A 69 -3.81 -8.59 -1.11
N MET A 70 -3.34 -7.33 -1.17
CA MET A 70 -4.22 -6.16 -1.08
C MET A 70 -5.27 -6.16 -2.21
N PHE A 71 -4.85 -6.48 -3.43
CA PHE A 71 -5.76 -6.66 -4.56
C PHE A 71 -6.83 -7.74 -4.29
N SER A 72 -6.42 -8.93 -3.86
CA SER A 72 -7.34 -10.04 -3.57
C SER A 72 -8.30 -9.72 -2.41
N LEU A 73 -7.84 -9.01 -1.37
CA LEU A 73 -8.71 -8.54 -0.28
C LEU A 73 -9.80 -7.59 -0.79
N LEU A 74 -9.44 -6.66 -1.67
CA LEU A 74 -10.39 -5.70 -2.25
C LEU A 74 -11.41 -6.39 -3.17
N MET A 75 -10.93 -7.26 -4.07
CA MET A 75 -11.74 -7.85 -5.13
C MET A 75 -12.43 -9.13 -4.68
N THR A 76 -11.67 -10.15 -4.31
CA THR A 76 -12.16 -11.47 -3.90
C THR A 76 -12.75 -11.43 -2.49
N GLY A 77 -12.10 -10.73 -1.56
CA GLY A 77 -12.58 -10.49 -0.20
C GLY A 77 -13.75 -9.50 -0.11
N LYS A 78 -14.16 -8.88 -1.23
CA LYS A 78 -15.27 -7.92 -1.34
C LYS A 78 -15.16 -6.74 -0.36
N LEU A 79 -13.95 -6.38 0.09
CA LEU A 79 -13.74 -5.22 0.96
C LEU A 79 -13.92 -3.89 0.22
N LYS A 80 -13.84 -3.91 -1.12
CA LYS A 80 -14.01 -2.73 -1.96
C LYS A 80 -15.32 -1.97 -1.72
N LYS A 81 -16.37 -2.62 -1.20
CA LYS A 81 -17.65 -1.96 -0.83
C LYS A 81 -17.51 -0.87 0.25
N TYR A 82 -16.45 -0.89 1.05
CA TYR A 82 -16.17 0.15 2.07
C TYR A 82 -15.31 1.29 1.53
N PHE A 83 -14.70 1.13 0.36
CA PHE A 83 -13.63 2.01 -0.14
C PHE A 83 -13.99 2.61 -1.49
N THR A 84 -13.56 3.85 -1.72
CA THR A 84 -13.67 4.45 -3.05
C THR A 84 -12.62 3.87 -4.00
N ASP A 85 -12.77 4.09 -5.31
CA ASP A 85 -11.72 3.72 -6.28
C ASP A 85 -10.41 4.45 -6.02
N LEU A 86 -10.48 5.67 -5.45
CA LEU A 86 -9.29 6.44 -5.07
C LEU A 86 -8.59 5.82 -3.86
N ASP A 87 -9.37 5.38 -2.86
CA ASP A 87 -8.85 4.68 -1.68
C ASP A 87 -8.14 3.39 -2.12
N ALA A 88 -8.81 2.58 -2.96
CA ALA A 88 -8.25 1.34 -3.50
C ALA A 88 -6.96 1.59 -4.31
N PHE A 89 -6.94 2.65 -5.13
CA PHE A 89 -5.75 3.04 -5.89
C PHE A 89 -4.57 3.36 -4.96
N ALA A 90 -4.81 4.18 -3.93
CA ALA A 90 -3.80 4.56 -2.95
C ALA A 90 -3.30 3.35 -2.14
N MET A 91 -4.20 2.48 -1.66
CA MET A 91 -3.84 1.30 -0.85
C MET A 91 -2.99 0.30 -1.63
N VAL A 92 -3.33 0.02 -2.89
CA VAL A 92 -2.54 -0.89 -3.73
C VAL A 92 -1.18 -0.28 -4.05
N ALA A 93 -1.11 1.02 -4.37
CA ALA A 93 0.18 1.69 -4.60
C ALA A 93 1.06 1.70 -3.33
N ALA A 94 0.47 1.97 -2.17
CA ALA A 94 1.15 1.90 -0.88
C ALA A 94 1.70 0.49 -0.60
N ALA A 95 0.91 -0.55 -0.86
CA ALA A 95 1.30 -1.95 -0.68
C ALA A 95 2.54 -2.31 -1.53
N PHE A 96 2.60 -1.88 -2.78
CA PHE A 96 3.80 -2.09 -3.62
C PHE A 96 5.03 -1.32 -3.13
N CYS A 97 4.84 -0.20 -2.42
CA CYS A 97 5.92 0.67 -1.99
C CYS A 97 6.38 0.46 -0.53
N HIS A 98 5.63 -0.28 0.28
CA HIS A 98 5.77 -0.23 1.74
C HIS A 98 7.15 -0.59 2.29
N ASP A 99 7.93 -1.41 1.57
CA ASP A 99 9.26 -1.89 1.95
C ASP A 99 10.36 -1.50 0.93
N ILE A 100 10.11 -0.51 0.08
CA ILE A 100 11.07 -0.08 -0.94
C ILE A 100 12.40 0.39 -0.30
N ASP A 101 13.54 -0.03 -0.84
CA ASP A 101 14.88 0.24 -0.26
C ASP A 101 15.13 -0.37 1.16
N HIS A 102 14.36 -1.38 1.59
CA HIS A 102 14.60 -2.05 2.87
C HIS A 102 16.00 -2.68 2.97
N ARG A 103 16.68 -2.48 4.11
CA ARG A 103 18.12 -2.79 4.30
C ARG A 103 18.41 -4.15 4.94
N GLY A 104 17.37 -4.91 5.29
CA GLY A 104 17.49 -6.21 5.96
C GLY A 104 17.74 -6.11 7.47
N THR A 105 17.63 -4.92 8.05
CA THR A 105 17.76 -4.66 9.49
C THR A 105 16.56 -3.87 9.99
N ASN A 106 16.19 -4.09 11.26
CA ASN A 106 14.97 -3.49 11.84
C ASN A 106 15.22 -2.12 12.50
N ASN A 107 14.14 -1.44 12.90
CA ASN A 107 14.18 -0.13 13.56
C ASN A 107 15.08 -0.09 14.82
N LEU A 108 15.09 -1.16 15.63
CA LEU A 108 15.95 -1.26 16.81
C LEU A 108 17.44 -1.24 16.45
N TYR A 109 17.81 -1.94 15.38
CA TYR A 109 19.18 -1.92 14.87
C TYR A 109 19.57 -0.54 14.35
N GLN A 110 18.69 0.14 13.58
CA GLN A 110 18.94 1.50 13.09
C GLN A 110 19.24 2.47 14.25
N MET A 111 18.46 2.39 15.32
CA MET A 111 18.68 3.19 16.54
C MET A 111 20.02 2.85 17.21
N LYS A 112 20.30 1.57 17.47
CA LYS A 112 21.51 1.13 18.18
C LYS A 112 22.80 1.41 17.41
N SER A 113 22.75 1.38 16.09
CA SER A 113 23.89 1.70 15.22
C SER A 113 24.06 3.20 14.97
N ALA A 114 23.21 4.05 15.55
CA ALA A 114 23.18 5.50 15.30
C ALA A 114 23.17 5.86 13.81
N ALA A 115 22.45 5.04 13.02
CA ALA A 115 22.33 5.22 11.58
C ALA A 115 21.74 6.60 11.25
N PRO A 116 22.12 7.23 10.11
CA PRO A 116 21.56 8.52 9.72
C PRO A 116 20.03 8.57 9.68
N LEU A 117 19.39 7.47 9.23
CA LEU A 117 17.92 7.35 9.21
C LEU A 117 17.30 7.44 10.61
N ALA A 118 17.94 6.90 11.64
CA ALA A 118 17.46 6.99 13.02
C ALA A 118 17.62 8.39 13.63
N ARG A 119 18.49 9.23 13.06
CA ARG A 119 18.60 10.65 13.45
C ARG A 119 17.59 11.51 12.70
N LEU A 120 17.30 11.17 11.45
CA LEU A 120 16.30 11.85 10.62
C LEU A 120 14.88 11.54 11.10
N HIS A 121 14.62 10.29 11.45
CA HIS A 121 13.32 9.80 11.86
C HIS A 121 13.35 9.35 13.32
N GLY A 122 12.46 9.88 14.16
CA GLY A 122 12.39 9.50 15.58
C GLY A 122 11.57 8.24 15.88
N THR A 123 10.60 7.90 15.03
CA THR A 123 9.69 6.74 15.16
C THR A 123 9.42 6.13 13.80
N SER A 124 9.14 4.82 13.74
CA SER A 124 8.86 4.08 12.50
C SER A 124 9.89 4.42 11.41
N ILE A 125 11.16 4.22 11.77
CA ILE A 125 12.32 4.79 11.07
C ILE A 125 12.36 4.32 9.62
N MET A 126 12.26 3.00 9.41
CA MET A 126 12.29 2.41 8.08
C MET A 126 11.01 2.73 7.31
N GLU A 127 9.85 2.70 7.96
CA GLU A 127 8.56 2.97 7.32
C GLU A 127 8.48 4.41 6.80
N ARG A 128 9.02 5.39 7.55
CA ARG A 128 9.16 6.78 7.08
C ARG A 128 10.13 6.90 5.92
N HIS A 129 11.23 6.16 5.94
CA HIS A 129 12.17 6.10 4.81
C HIS A 129 11.50 5.54 3.55
N HIS A 130 10.72 4.46 3.66
CA HIS A 130 9.96 3.89 2.54
C HIS A 130 8.95 4.90 1.96
N LEU A 131 8.25 5.63 2.85
CA LEU A 131 7.33 6.69 2.47
C LEU A 131 8.03 7.85 1.74
N ASP A 132 9.13 8.36 2.29
CA ASP A 132 9.89 9.47 1.72
C ASP A 132 10.48 9.10 0.35
N TYR A 133 11.00 7.88 0.21
CA TYR A 133 11.45 7.35 -1.07
C TYR A 133 10.30 7.33 -2.09
N SER A 134 9.15 6.82 -1.68
CA SER A 134 7.96 6.72 -2.54
C SER A 134 7.42 8.09 -2.97
N LYS A 135 7.32 9.04 -2.03
CA LYS A 135 6.94 10.43 -2.31
C LYS A 135 7.94 11.09 -3.27
N THR A 136 9.23 10.81 -3.11
CA THR A 136 10.29 11.30 -4.00
C THR A 136 10.10 10.80 -5.43
N LEU A 137 9.80 9.51 -5.64
CA LEU A 137 9.52 8.96 -6.98
C LEU A 137 8.34 9.69 -7.65
N LEU A 138 7.29 10.02 -6.89
CA LEU A 138 6.10 10.71 -7.40
C LEU A 138 6.35 12.20 -7.74
N THR A 139 7.50 12.77 -7.39
CA THR A 139 7.87 14.13 -7.82
C THR A 139 8.28 14.20 -9.30
N ASP A 140 8.71 13.08 -9.87
CA ASP A 140 8.98 12.96 -11.31
C ASP A 140 7.67 12.68 -12.05
N GLU A 141 7.26 13.61 -12.91
CA GLU A 141 6.02 13.51 -13.70
C GLU A 141 5.98 12.23 -14.56
N SER A 142 7.14 11.75 -15.04
CA SER A 142 7.24 10.53 -15.84
C SER A 142 7.02 9.24 -15.03
N LEU A 143 7.09 9.32 -13.70
CA LEU A 143 6.84 8.24 -12.74
C LEU A 143 5.54 8.44 -11.96
N ASN A 144 4.95 9.64 -11.97
CA ASN A 144 3.80 9.97 -11.16
C ASN A 144 2.50 9.38 -11.76
N ILE A 145 2.10 8.20 -11.27
CA ILE A 145 0.85 7.54 -11.64
C ILE A 145 -0.41 8.30 -11.19
N PHE A 146 -0.25 9.35 -10.37
CA PHE A 146 -1.31 10.21 -9.88
C PHE A 146 -1.35 11.60 -10.55
N GLN A 147 -0.53 11.83 -11.59
CA GLN A 147 -0.35 13.16 -12.21
C GLN A 147 -1.66 13.82 -12.72
N ASN A 148 -2.65 13.01 -13.11
CA ASN A 148 -3.93 13.49 -13.64
C ASN A 148 -5.03 13.63 -12.56
N LEU A 149 -4.72 13.38 -11.30
CA LEU A 149 -5.63 13.66 -10.19
C LEU A 149 -5.73 15.16 -9.94
N ASN A 150 -6.91 15.62 -9.52
CA ASN A 150 -7.01 16.99 -9.02
C ASN A 150 -6.31 17.13 -7.66
N ARG A 151 -5.99 18.37 -7.27
CA ARG A 151 -5.23 18.66 -6.04
C ARG A 151 -5.77 17.95 -4.80
N ARG A 152 -7.10 17.97 -4.59
CA ARG A 152 -7.73 17.35 -3.42
C ARG A 152 -7.57 15.83 -3.43
N GLN A 153 -7.75 15.20 -4.60
CA GLN A 153 -7.54 13.76 -4.75
C GLN A 153 -6.07 13.39 -4.52
N TYR A 154 -5.14 14.18 -5.04
CA TYR A 154 -3.71 13.96 -4.85
C TYR A 154 -3.31 14.06 -3.38
N GLU A 155 -3.78 15.09 -2.67
CA GLU A 155 -3.59 15.25 -1.21
C GLU A 155 -4.17 14.04 -0.44
N THR A 156 -5.37 13.58 -0.81
CA THR A 156 -5.98 12.38 -0.21
C THR A 156 -5.13 11.13 -0.44
N VAL A 157 -4.64 10.90 -1.65
CA VAL A 157 -3.79 9.74 -1.96
C VAL A 157 -2.49 9.78 -1.16
N LEU A 158 -1.82 10.93 -1.08
CA LEU A 158 -0.58 11.06 -0.31
C LEU A 158 -0.80 10.82 1.18
N HIS A 159 -1.91 11.30 1.74
CA HIS A 159 -2.30 11.02 3.13
C HIS A 159 -2.57 9.53 3.35
N LEU A 160 -3.34 8.88 2.48
CA LEU A 160 -3.63 7.45 2.58
C LEU A 160 -2.38 6.59 2.44
N MET A 161 -1.45 6.94 1.55
CA MET A 161 -0.16 6.26 1.43
C MET A 161 0.66 6.42 2.70
N GLU A 162 0.68 7.60 3.31
CA GLU A 162 1.36 7.83 4.58
C GLU A 162 0.76 6.99 5.72
N VAL A 163 -0.57 7.00 5.88
CA VAL A 163 -1.24 6.16 6.86
C VAL A 163 -0.93 4.68 6.64
N ALA A 164 -1.07 4.19 5.41
CA ALA A 164 -0.89 2.78 5.09
C ALA A 164 0.56 2.29 5.27
N ILE A 165 1.55 3.05 4.80
CA ILE A 165 2.96 2.66 4.90
C ILE A 165 3.44 2.77 6.35
N ILE A 166 3.07 3.81 7.09
CA ILE A 166 3.49 3.94 8.50
C ILE A 166 2.84 2.85 9.36
N ALA A 167 1.61 2.43 9.04
CA ALA A 167 0.90 1.37 9.78
C ALA A 167 1.53 -0.03 9.64
N THR A 168 2.48 -0.25 8.73
CA THR A 168 3.21 -1.54 8.65
C THR A 168 4.20 -1.75 9.79
N ASP A 169 4.53 -0.69 10.55
CA ASP A 169 5.27 -0.82 11.81
C ASP A 169 4.43 -1.58 12.83
N LEU A 170 4.84 -2.81 13.14
CA LEU A 170 4.16 -3.69 14.10
C LEU A 170 4.03 -3.06 15.51
N ALA A 171 4.88 -2.11 15.88
CA ALA A 171 4.73 -1.37 17.15
C ALA A 171 3.45 -0.50 17.18
N LEU A 172 2.97 -0.06 16.02
CA LEU A 172 1.72 0.68 15.88
C LEU A 172 0.51 -0.25 15.76
N TYR A 173 0.66 -1.39 15.08
CA TYR A 173 -0.40 -2.40 14.93
C TYR A 173 -1.05 -2.75 16.28
N PHE A 174 -0.27 -3.08 17.31
CA PHE A 174 -0.83 -3.49 18.60
C PHE A 174 -1.63 -2.38 19.29
N LYS A 175 -1.30 -1.11 19.04
CA LYS A 175 -2.06 0.04 19.57
C LYS A 175 -3.41 0.18 18.87
N LYS A 176 -3.48 -0.12 17.57
CA LYS A 176 -4.67 0.03 16.73
C LYS A 176 -5.59 -1.19 16.77
N ARG A 177 -5.04 -2.40 16.94
CA ARG A 177 -5.80 -3.67 17.03
C ARG A 177 -6.94 -3.61 18.04
N ALA A 178 -6.73 -3.03 19.21
CA ALA A 178 -7.76 -2.92 20.23
C ALA A 178 -8.93 -2.00 19.82
N MET A 179 -8.66 -0.98 19.00
CA MET A 179 -9.70 -0.12 18.42
C MET A 179 -10.43 -0.85 17.30
N PHE A 180 -9.70 -1.58 16.45
CA PHE A 180 -10.28 -2.40 15.37
C PHE A 180 -11.27 -3.44 15.90
N VAL A 181 -10.91 -4.17 16.98
CA VAL A 181 -11.82 -5.15 17.60
C VAL A 181 -13.15 -4.50 18.02
N LYS A 182 -13.11 -3.30 18.62
CA LYS A 182 -14.34 -2.57 18.98
C LYS A 182 -15.20 -2.18 17.77
N ILE A 183 -14.57 -1.87 16.65
CA ILE A 183 -15.28 -1.57 15.39
C ILE A 183 -15.96 -2.84 14.88
N VAL A 184 -15.28 -3.98 14.90
CA VAL A 184 -15.83 -5.29 14.50
C VAL A 184 -16.99 -5.67 15.42
N ASP A 185 -16.79 -5.64 16.74
CA ASP A 185 -17.81 -5.96 17.73
C ASP A 185 -19.07 -5.10 17.51
N HIS A 186 -18.90 -3.80 17.22
CA HIS A 186 -20.03 -2.93 16.91
C HIS A 186 -20.73 -3.32 15.60
N CYS A 187 -19.97 -3.59 14.54
CA CYS A 187 -20.54 -4.02 13.26
C CYS A 187 -21.35 -5.32 13.38
N GLU A 188 -20.95 -6.25 14.26
CA GLU A 188 -21.68 -7.49 14.53
C GLU A 188 -23.04 -7.26 15.23
N THR A 189 -23.21 -6.13 15.91
CA THR A 189 -24.50 -5.77 16.53
C THR A 189 -25.50 -5.15 15.55
N LEU A 190 -25.07 -4.75 14.35
CA LEU A 190 -25.91 -4.06 13.37
C LEU A 190 -26.83 -5.05 12.65
N ALA A 191 -28.04 -4.59 12.30
CA ALA A 191 -29.08 -5.47 11.77
C ALA A 191 -28.85 -5.84 10.30
N SER A 192 -28.00 -5.08 9.58
CA SER A 192 -27.72 -5.33 8.17
C SER A 192 -26.32 -4.91 7.75
N GLU A 193 -25.83 -5.52 6.66
CA GLU A 193 -24.57 -5.15 6.02
C GLU A 193 -24.56 -3.69 5.54
N ALA A 194 -25.71 -3.16 5.09
CA ALA A 194 -25.84 -1.76 4.66
C ALA A 194 -25.59 -0.78 5.83
N GLU A 195 -26.06 -1.12 7.03
CA GLU A 195 -25.77 -0.35 8.23
C GLU A 195 -24.29 -0.41 8.60
N ALA A 196 -23.67 -1.59 8.52
CA ALA A 196 -22.23 -1.74 8.76
C ALA A 196 -21.37 -0.94 7.75
N ILE A 197 -21.73 -0.99 6.47
CA ILE A 197 -21.08 -0.16 5.43
C ILE A 197 -21.23 1.32 5.76
N LYS A 198 -22.43 1.78 6.11
CA LYS A 198 -22.67 3.18 6.48
C LYS A 198 -21.89 3.58 7.73
N TYR A 199 -21.81 2.72 8.74
CA TYR A 199 -21.08 2.95 9.97
C TYR A 199 -19.56 3.11 9.73
N ILE A 200 -18.98 2.27 8.88
CA ILE A 200 -17.55 2.36 8.53
C ILE A 200 -17.28 3.57 7.64
N THR A 201 -18.14 3.84 6.66
CA THR A 201 -17.90 4.87 5.64
C THR A 201 -18.23 6.30 6.08
N CYS A 202 -19.05 6.48 7.13
CA CYS A 202 -19.40 7.81 7.63
C CYS A 202 -18.26 8.53 8.34
N ASP A 203 -17.20 7.80 8.71
CA ASP A 203 -16.05 8.32 9.44
C ASP A 203 -14.76 7.77 8.85
N PRO A 204 -14.01 8.59 8.09
CA PRO A 204 -12.76 8.17 7.47
C PRO A 204 -11.74 7.60 8.46
N THR A 205 -11.75 8.04 9.72
CA THR A 205 -10.77 7.55 10.72
C THR A 205 -10.95 6.08 11.05
N LYS A 206 -12.15 5.51 10.87
CA LYS A 206 -12.40 4.07 11.03
C LYS A 206 -11.68 3.23 9.99
N LYS A 207 -11.39 3.81 8.82
CA LYS A 207 -10.61 3.16 7.75
C LYS A 207 -9.10 3.24 7.96
N GLU A 208 -8.67 4.11 8.88
CA GLU A 208 -7.26 4.33 9.24
C GLU A 208 -6.85 3.58 10.53
N ILE A 209 -7.79 2.82 11.12
CA ILE A 209 -7.60 1.96 12.29
C ILE A 209 -7.31 0.54 11.83
#